data_AF-A0AAJ3V7B1-F1
#
_entry.id   AF-A0AAJ3V7B1-F1
#
_cell.length_a   1.000
_cell.length_b   1.000
_cell.length_c   1.000
_cell.angle_alpha   90.00
_cell.angle_beta   90.00
_cell.angle_gamma   90.00
#
_symmetry.space_group_name_H-M   'P 1'
#
loop_
_entity.id
_entity.type
_entity.pdbx_description
1 polymer ?
#
loop_
_entity_poly.entity_id
_entity_poly.type
_entity_poly.pdbx_seq_one_letter_code
_entity_poly.pdbx_strand_id
1 'polypeptide(L)' 'MKKVKSVAFNIADPMEFDLYHYAAKQQYFSTYIKRLIQRDMEDGKRIMLEMEQANEIYSKKN' A
#
# COMPACT_ATOMS: atom_id res chain seq x y z
N MET A 1 -2.59 -12.13 14.61
CA MET A 1 -1.49 -12.67 13.77
C MET A 1 -1.23 -11.70 12.61
N LYS A 2 0.02 -11.28 12.37
CA LYS A 2 0.36 -10.37 11.25
C LYS A 2 0.60 -11.19 9.98
N LYS A 3 0.01 -10.79 8.86
CA LYS A 3 0.34 -11.30 7.52
C LYS A 3 1.21 -10.29 6.80
N VAL A 4 2.21 -10.76 6.06
CA VAL A 4 3.19 -9.91 5.34
C VAL A 4 3.15 -10.26 3.86
N LYS A 5 3.16 -9.24 3.00
CA LYS A 5 3.38 -9.36 1.55
C LYS A 5 4.60 -8.52 1.19
N SER A 6 5.59 -9.12 0.54
CA SER A 6 6.81 -8.45 0.06
C SER A 6 6.62 -7.96 -1.39
N VAL A 7 7.36 -6.93 -1.76
CA VAL A 7 7.44 -6.41 -3.14
C VAL A 7 8.89 -6.57 -3.61
N ALA A 8 9.09 -7.19 -4.76
CA ALA A 8 10.40 -7.35 -5.38
C ALA A 8 10.54 -6.36 -6.54
N PHE A 9 11.78 -5.96 -6.83
CA PHE A 9 12.13 -5.11 -7.97
C PHE A 9 13.15 -5.86 -8.83
N ASN A 10 12.91 -5.92 -10.14
CA ASN A 10 13.86 -6.43 -11.11
C ASN A 10 14.86 -5.33 -11.51
N ILE A 11 16.07 -5.37 -10.96
CA ILE A 11 17.09 -4.35 -11.21
C ILE A 11 17.64 -4.35 -12.65
N ALA A 12 17.36 -5.39 -13.44
CA ALA A 12 17.73 -5.42 -14.86
C ALA A 12 16.74 -4.64 -15.73
N ASP A 13 15.51 -4.41 -15.23
CA ASP A 13 14.53 -3.54 -15.88
C ASP A 13 14.77 -2.08 -15.46
N PRO A 14 15.01 -1.15 -16.40
CA PRO A 14 15.33 0.24 -16.05
C PRO A 14 14.21 0.95 -15.26
N MET A 15 12.95 0.65 -15.57
CA MET A 15 11.82 1.27 -14.87
C MET A 15 11.73 0.77 -13.43
N GLU A 16 11.85 -0.54 -13.21
CA GLU A 16 11.85 -1.11 -11.86
C GLU A 16 13.08 -0.70 -11.04
N PHE A 17 14.23 -0.50 -11.69
CA PHE A 17 15.43 0.06 -11.06
C PHE A 17 15.19 1.48 -10.55
N ASP A 18 14.59 2.34 -11.36
CA ASP A 18 14.22 3.70 -10.96
C ASP A 18 13.18 3.70 -9.82
N LEU A 19 12.19 2.80 -9.89
CA LEU A 19 11.19 2.63 -8.83
C LEU A 19 11.81 2.17 -7.51
N TYR A 20 12.78 1.25 -7.56
CA TYR A 20 13.53 0.81 -6.38
C TYR A 20 14.26 1.97 -5.71
N HIS A 21 14.99 2.77 -6.48
CA HIS A 21 15.71 3.93 -5.95
C HIS A 21 14.78 5.01 -5.42
N TYR A 22 13.63 5.22 -6.06
CA TYR A 22 12.62 6.15 -5.55
C TYR A 22 12.01 5.64 -4.23
N ALA A 23 11.65 4.36 -4.17
CA ALA A 23 11.11 3.72 -2.97
C ALA A 23 12.09 3.76 -1.79
N ALA A 24 13.39 3.60 -2.04
CA ALA A 24 14.44 3.63 -1.03
C ALA A 24 14.55 4.99 -0.30
N LYS A 25 14.03 6.08 -0.89
CA LYS A 25 13.98 7.40 -0.23
C LYS A 25 12.94 7.46 0.90
N GLN A 26 12.02 6.50 0.98
CA GLN A 26 10.94 6.48 1.97
C GLN A 26 11.38 5.76 3.25
N GLN A 27 11.51 6.50 4.36
CA GLN A 27 11.87 5.94 5.67
C GLN A 27 10.97 4.76 6.10
N TYR A 28 9.70 4.79 5.71
CA TYR A 28 8.71 3.75 6.01
C TYR A 28 8.03 3.25 4.75
N PHE A 29 8.77 2.54 3.89
CA PHE A 29 8.28 1.99 2.62
C PHE A 29 6.93 1.25 2.75
N SER A 30 6.77 0.39 3.75
CA SER A 30 5.52 -0.37 3.92
C SER A 30 4.30 0.51 4.23
N THR A 31 4.49 1.68 4.85
CA THR A 31 3.43 2.66 5.10
C THR A 31 3.05 3.38 3.81
N TYR A 32 4.04 3.75 3.01
CA TYR A 32 3.83 4.37 1.71
C TYR A 32 3.02 3.47 0.77
N ILE A 33 3.42 2.20 0.64
CA ILE A 33 2.70 1.23 -0.21
C ILE A 33 1.26 1.01 0.27
N LYS A 34 1.02 0.90 1.59
CA LYS A 34 -0.34 0.77 2.13
C LYS A 34 -1.22 1.97 1.79
N ARG A 35 -0.68 3.18 1.81
CA ARG A 35 -1.42 4.41 1.44
C ARG A 35 -1.75 4.44 -0.06
N LEU A 36 -0.84 3.97 -0.91
CA LEU A 36 -1.12 3.84 -2.34
C LEU A 36 -2.23 2.83 -2.61
N ILE A 37 -2.15 1.64 -1.98
CA ILE A 37 -3.20 0.61 -2.08
C ILE A 37 -4.53 1.15 -1.57
N GLN A 38 -4.53 1.83 -0.42
CA GLN A 38 -5.75 2.45 0.12
C GLN A 38 -6.34 3.48 -0.86
N ARG A 39 -5.50 4.38 -1.40
CA ARG A 39 -5.96 5.39 -2.35
C ARG A 39 -6.54 4.76 -3.62
N ASP A 40 -5.92 3.68 -4.09
CA ASP A 40 -6.38 2.91 -5.25
C ASP A 40 -7.73 2.23 -4.96
N MET A 41 -7.87 1.58 -3.78
CA MET A 41 -9.14 1.00 -3.32
C MET A 41 -10.27 2.03 -3.19
N GLU A 42 -9.94 3.29 -2.92
CA GLU A 42 -10.90 4.38 -2.77
C GLU A 42 -11.17 5.12 -4.10
N ASP A 43 -10.74 4.60 -5.25
CA ASP A 43 -10.83 5.25 -6.58
C ASP A 43 -10.25 6.68 -6.58
N GLY A 44 -9.20 6.92 -5.79
CA GLY A 44 -8.59 8.23 -5.63
C GLY A 44 -9.41 9.25 -4.85
N LYS A 45 -10.60 8.89 -4.34
CA LYS A 45 -11.41 9.75 -3.48
C LYS A 45 -10.92 9.59 -2.05
N ARG A 46 -10.60 10.67 -1.37
CA ARG A 46 -10.26 10.62 0.06
C ARG A 46 -11.54 10.29 0.83
N ILE A 47 -11.79 9.01 1.11
CA ILE A 47 -12.87 8.64 2.02
C ILE A 47 -12.32 8.90 3.42
N MET A 48 -12.89 9.90 4.12
CA MET A 48 -12.77 9.94 5.58
C MET A 48 -13.57 8.74 6.09
N LEU A 49 -12.95 7.55 6.07
CA LEU A 49 -13.49 6.39 6.74
C LEU A 49 -13.49 6.74 8.22
N GLU A 50 -14.64 7.15 8.73
CA GLU A 50 -14.91 7.12 10.16
C GLU A 50 -14.53 5.70 10.62
N MET A 51 -13.60 5.62 11.57
CA MET A 51 -12.90 4.38 11.94
C MET A 51 -13.85 3.22 12.31
N GLU A 52 -15.11 3.52 12.62
CA GLU A 52 -16.18 2.58 12.90
C GLU A 52 -16.61 1.76 11.67
N GLN A 53 -16.73 2.38 10.48
CA GLN A 53 -17.22 1.69 9.27
C GLN A 53 -16.18 0.73 8.68
N ALA A 54 -14.89 1.05 8.81
CA ALA A 54 -13.81 0.20 8.31
C ALA A 54 -13.83 -1.18 8.99
N ASN A 55 -14.07 -1.25 10.30
CA ASN A 55 -14.08 -2.51 11.04
C ASN A 55 -15.21 -3.44 10.58
N GLU A 56 -16.39 -2.92 10.22
CA GLU A 56 -17.49 -3.77 9.72
C GLU A 56 -17.19 -4.39 8.35
N ILE A 57 -16.59 -3.63 7.44
CA ILE A 57 -16.26 -4.10 6.09
C ILE A 57 -15.21 -5.21 6.14
N TYR A 58 -14.20 -5.06 7.00
CA TYR A 58 -13.14 -6.07 7.16
C TYR A 58 -13.59 -7.29 7.99
N SER A 59 -14.57 -7.13 8.88
CA SER A 59 -15.14 -8.24 9.66
C SER A 59 -16.08 -9.13 8.84
N LYS A 60 -16.85 -8.57 7.89
CA LYS A 60 -17.79 -9.32 7.04
C LYS A 60 -17.15 -10.14 5.90
N LYS A 61 -15.83 -10.03 5.69
CA LYS A 61 -15.09 -10.71 4.60
C LYS A 61 -14.27 -11.94 5.04
N ASN A 62 -14.29 -12.31 6.32
CA ASN A 62 -13.76 -13.58 6.84
C ASN A 62 -14.90 -14.49 7.30
#